data_AF-A0A823J0W0-F1
#
_entry.id   AF-A0A823J0W0-F1
#
_cell.length_a   1.000
_cell.length_b   1.000
_cell.length_c   1.000
_cell.angle_alpha   90.00
_cell.angle_beta   90.00
_cell.angle_gamma   90.00
#
_symmetry.space_group_name_H-M   'P 1'
#
loop_
_entity.id
_entity.type
_entity.pdbx_description
1 polymer ?
#
loop_
_entity_poly.entity_id
_entity_poly.type
_entity_poly.pdbx_seq_one_letter_code
_entity_poly.pdbx_strand_id
1 'polypeptide(L)'
;MKRYIINRGITVVATIIYMFPLLGIIKGEKIFGDIVTPIIMIIAALIGTLTSMFLFENKSKREYEKDKLEKDERYINNRKTFSYYALIVLALTIPIVLIVLNLYGIEQISISSLTIIFLIFCFAYMITLEIIRKKV
;
A
#
# COMPACT_ATOMS: atom_id res chain seq x y z
N MET A 1 13.11 -16.71 9.89
CA MET A 1 13.06 -15.83 11.08
C MET A 1 13.74 -14.47 10.87
N LYS A 2 15.08 -14.34 10.88
CA LYS A 2 15.77 -13.02 10.79
C LYS A 2 15.31 -12.15 9.60
N ARG A 3 15.19 -12.73 8.39
CA ARG A 3 14.69 -12.04 7.19
C ARG A 3 13.28 -11.45 7.34
N TYR A 4 12.39 -12.10 8.08
CA TYR A 4 10.98 -11.67 8.24
C TYR A 4 10.87 -10.50 9.21
N ILE A 5 11.68 -10.52 10.27
CA ILE A 5 11.80 -9.40 11.22
C ILE A 5 12.34 -8.16 10.49
N ILE A 6 13.36 -8.33 9.66
CA ILE A 6 13.95 -7.24 8.85
C ILE A 6 12.95 -6.71 7.82
N ASN A 7 12.32 -7.58 7.03
CA ASN A 7 11.32 -7.19 6.03
C ASN A 7 10.15 -6.43 6.65
N ARG A 8 9.73 -6.82 7.86
CA ARG A 8 8.68 -6.15 8.58
C ARG A 8 9.09 -4.76 9.05
N GLY A 9 10.29 -4.63 9.59
CA GLY A 9 10.87 -3.32 9.92
C GLY A 9 10.87 -2.40 8.69
N ILE A 10 11.34 -2.91 7.55
CA ILE A 10 11.33 -2.17 6.27
C ILE A 10 9.91 -1.78 5.87
N THR A 11 8.93 -2.68 6.02
CA THR A 11 7.53 -2.40 5.64
C THR A 11 6.93 -1.31 6.52
N VAL A 12 7.23 -1.31 7.82
CA VAL A 12 6.76 -0.27 8.75
C VAL A 12 7.40 1.07 8.45
N VAL A 13 8.72 1.10 8.21
CA VAL A 13 9.43 2.32 7.79
C VAL A 13 8.84 2.87 6.49
N ALA A 14 8.69 2.02 5.47
CA ALA A 14 8.10 2.42 4.20
C ALA A 14 6.68 2.95 4.40
N THR A 15 5.85 2.27 5.19
CA THR A 15 4.48 2.71 5.48
C THR A 15 4.48 4.11 6.09
N ILE A 16 5.32 4.37 7.09
CA ILE A 16 5.37 5.67 7.77
C ILE A 16 5.90 6.78 6.85
N ILE A 17 6.96 6.49 6.08
CA ILE A 17 7.55 7.44 5.13
C ILE A 17 6.56 7.81 4.02
N TYR A 18 5.75 6.88 3.54
CA TYR A 18 4.79 7.16 2.47
C TYR A 18 3.46 7.71 2.99
N MET A 19 2.96 7.23 4.12
CA MET A 19 1.64 7.59 4.63
C MET A 19 1.61 9.03 5.15
N PHE A 20 2.73 9.53 5.69
CA PHE A 20 2.83 10.89 6.21
C PHE A 20 2.69 11.97 5.11
N PRO A 21 3.44 11.93 3.99
CA PRO A 21 3.20 12.79 2.84
C PRO A 21 1.79 12.67 2.25
N LEU A 22 1.27 11.45 2.12
CA LEU A 22 -0.05 11.21 1.54
C LEU A 22 -1.16 11.85 2.38
N LEU A 23 -1.07 11.79 3.71
CA LEU A 23 -2.00 12.48 4.59
C LEU A 23 -1.90 14.01 4.47
N GLY A 24 -0.68 14.55 4.36
CA GLY A 24 -0.48 15.99 4.12
C GLY A 24 -1.15 16.45 2.83
N ILE A 25 -0.99 15.68 1.75
CA ILE A 25 -1.64 15.93 0.46
C ILE A 25 -3.17 15.91 0.59
N ILE A 26 -3.73 14.93 1.31
CA ILE A 26 -5.18 14.83 1.52
C ILE A 26 -5.73 16.06 2.23
N LYS A 27 -5.03 16.54 3.26
CA LYS A 27 -5.41 17.71 4.05
C LYS A 27 -5.14 19.05 3.36
N GLY A 28 -4.46 19.05 2.20
CA GLY A 28 -4.04 20.28 1.53
C GLY A 28 -2.89 21.02 2.26
N GLU A 29 -2.18 20.32 3.14
CA GLU A 29 -1.05 20.85 3.90
C GLU A 29 0.27 20.68 3.12
N LYS A 30 1.29 21.47 3.50
CA LYS A 30 2.65 21.26 2.95
C LYS A 30 3.19 19.90 3.41
N ILE A 31 3.73 19.13 2.47
CA ILE A 31 4.26 17.77 2.69
C ILE A 31 5.32 17.76 3.82
N PHE A 32 6.19 18.77 3.82
CA PHE A 32 7.15 19.02 4.89
C PHE A 32 7.00 20.49 5.29
N GLY A 33 6.21 20.74 6.34
CA GLY A 33 5.94 22.09 6.83
C GLY A 33 7.17 22.71 7.49
N ASP A 34 7.71 22.04 8.50
CA ASP A 34 8.89 22.44 9.29
C ASP A 34 9.87 21.29 9.44
N ILE A 35 11.12 21.59 9.84
CA ILE A 35 12.14 20.57 10.11
C ILE A 35 11.75 19.60 11.24
N VAL A 36 10.81 20.01 12.09
CA VAL A 36 10.21 19.19 13.14
C VAL A 36 9.40 18.03 12.55
N THR A 37 8.79 18.22 11.37
CA THR A 37 7.93 17.22 10.74
C THR A 37 8.70 15.96 10.30
N PRO A 38 9.84 16.07 9.58
CA PRO A 38 10.72 14.92 9.33
C PRO A 38 11.25 14.25 10.60
N ILE A 39 11.54 15.02 11.65
CA ILE A 39 12.03 14.48 12.93
C ILE A 39 10.96 13.59 13.59
N ILE A 40 9.72 14.07 13.66
CA ILE A 40 8.59 13.28 14.19
C ILE A 40 8.39 12.01 13.35
N MET A 41 8.51 12.10 12.03
CA MET A 41 8.37 10.95 11.12
C MET A 41 9.46 9.89 11.39
N ILE A 42 10.71 10.29 11.59
CA ILE A 42 11.83 9.39 11.92
C ILE A 42 11.60 8.73 13.29
N ILE A 43 11.19 9.50 14.30
CA ILE A 43 10.89 8.98 15.65
C ILE A 43 9.73 7.98 15.58
N ALA A 44 8.66 8.30 14.85
CA ALA A 44 7.53 7.40 14.65
C ALA A 44 7.94 6.11 13.94
N ALA A 45 8.84 6.19 12.94
CA ALA A 45 9.39 5.02 12.26
C ALA A 45 10.22 4.12 13.20
N LEU A 46 11.05 4.71 14.07
CA LEU A 46 11.81 3.98 15.08
C LEU A 46 10.90 3.30 16.11
N ILE A 47 9.91 4.02 16.65
CA ILE A 47 8.96 3.45 17.62
C ILE A 47 8.11 2.36 16.95
N GLY A 48 7.61 2.62 15.73
CA GLY A 48 6.80 1.68 14.96
C GLY A 48 7.56 0.38 14.63
N THR A 49 8.83 0.49 14.25
CA THR A 49 9.66 -0.70 13.97
C THR A 49 9.89 -1.51 15.24
N LEU A 50 10.32 -0.89 16.35
CA LEU A 50 10.53 -1.54 17.64
C LEU A 50 9.25 -2.25 18.13
N THR A 51 8.13 -1.55 18.18
CA THR A 51 6.84 -2.12 18.59
C THR A 51 6.40 -3.28 17.68
N SER A 52 6.59 -3.16 16.36
CA SER A 52 6.24 -4.23 15.42
C SER A 52 7.07 -5.51 15.59
N MET A 53 8.32 -5.38 16.07
CA MET A 53 9.21 -6.51 16.33
C MET A 53 8.80 -7.25 17.60
N PHE A 54 8.45 -6.53 18.68
CA PHE A 54 8.12 -7.14 19.97
C PHE A 54 6.67 -7.65 20.06
N LEU A 55 5.68 -6.93 19.53
CA LEU A 55 4.26 -7.27 19.73
C LEU A 55 3.74 -8.41 18.84
N PHE A 56 4.48 -8.80 17.81
CA PHE A 56 3.95 -9.68 16.76
C PHE A 56 4.90 -10.82 16.35
N GLU A 57 5.74 -11.27 17.27
CA GLU A 57 6.65 -12.40 17.06
C GLU A 57 5.88 -13.66 16.58
N ASN A 58 4.68 -13.89 17.12
CA ASN A 58 3.76 -14.97 16.70
C ASN A 58 3.24 -14.82 15.26
N LYS A 59 3.06 -13.59 14.78
CA LYS A 59 2.65 -13.32 13.39
C LYS A 59 3.82 -13.56 12.43
N SER A 60 5.05 -13.24 12.85
CA SER A 60 6.28 -13.50 12.08
C SER A 60 6.57 -15.00 11.95
N LYS A 61 6.32 -15.79 13.01
CA LYS A 61 6.35 -17.26 12.93
C LYS A 61 5.29 -17.82 11.98
N ARG A 62 4.05 -17.31 12.05
CA ARG A 62 2.98 -17.66 11.11
C ARG A 62 3.32 -17.30 9.66
N GLU A 63 3.91 -16.13 9.41
CA GLU A 63 4.37 -15.73 8.06
C GLU A 63 5.49 -16.64 7.56
N TYR A 64 6.44 -17.04 8.41
CA TYR A 64 7.49 -18.00 8.06
C TYR A 64 6.95 -19.39 7.70
N GLU A 65 5.98 -19.89 8.46
CA GLU A 65 5.30 -21.16 8.13
C GLU A 65 4.41 -21.05 6.90
N LYS A 66 3.75 -19.89 6.72
CA LYS A 66 2.96 -19.58 5.52
C LYS A 66 3.81 -19.45 4.26
N ASP A 67 4.98 -18.84 4.31
CA ASP A 67 5.92 -18.79 3.17
C ASP A 67 6.42 -20.19 2.78
N LYS A 68 6.48 -21.11 3.75
CA LYS A 68 6.80 -22.52 3.50
C LYS A 68 5.66 -23.23 2.74
N LEU A 69 4.41 -22.79 2.94
CA LEU A 69 3.19 -23.25 2.25
C LEU A 69 2.91 -22.49 0.93
N GLU A 70 3.28 -21.21 0.83
CA GLU A 70 3.10 -20.32 -0.34
C GLU A 70 3.99 -20.65 -1.54
N LYS A 71 4.80 -21.70 -1.44
CA LYS A 71 5.42 -22.36 -2.60
C LYS A 71 4.41 -23.13 -3.46
N ASP A 72 3.10 -23.05 -3.19
CA ASP A 72 2.09 -23.53 -4.13
C ASP A 72 2.11 -22.65 -5.40
N GLU A 73 2.63 -23.23 -6.48
CA GLU A 73 2.77 -22.58 -7.78
C GLU A 73 1.42 -22.01 -8.29
N ARG A 74 0.29 -22.60 -7.87
CA ARG A 74 -1.05 -22.12 -8.23
C ARG A 74 -1.35 -20.74 -7.65
N TYR A 75 -0.95 -20.47 -6.40
CA TYR A 75 -1.15 -19.15 -5.79
C TYR A 75 -0.30 -18.09 -6.49
N ILE A 76 0.96 -18.41 -6.77
CA ILE A 76 1.89 -17.51 -7.48
C ILE A 76 1.35 -17.19 -8.87
N ASN A 77 0.86 -18.20 -9.60
CA ASN A 77 0.31 -18.01 -10.93
C ASN A 77 -0.98 -17.19 -10.91
N ASN A 78 -1.93 -17.53 -10.03
CA ASN A 78 -3.19 -16.79 -9.89
C ASN A 78 -2.97 -15.32 -9.52
N ARG A 79 -2.01 -15.04 -8.62
CA ARG A 79 -1.63 -13.67 -8.27
C ARG A 79 -1.08 -12.90 -9.47
N LYS A 80 -0.15 -13.50 -10.22
CA LYS A 80 0.43 -12.87 -11.43
C LYS A 80 -0.64 -12.59 -12.48
N THR A 81 -1.52 -13.55 -12.74
CA THR A 81 -2.62 -13.41 -13.69
C THR A 81 -3.59 -12.31 -13.26
N PHE A 82 -3.96 -12.27 -11.98
CA PHE A 82 -4.81 -11.20 -11.45
C PHE A 82 -4.15 -9.82 -11.57
N SER A 83 -2.88 -9.69 -11.17
CA SER A 83 -2.14 -8.42 -11.29
C SER A 83 -2.08 -7.93 -12.74
N TYR A 84 -1.87 -8.85 -13.70
CA TYR A 84 -1.85 -8.53 -15.13
C TYR A 84 -3.20 -7.99 -15.62
N TYR A 85 -4.30 -8.69 -15.33
CA TYR A 85 -5.63 -8.22 -15.73
C TYR A 85 -6.06 -6.95 -15.00
N ALA A 86 -5.71 -6.80 -13.72
CA ALA A 86 -5.98 -5.57 -12.97
C ALA A 86 -5.31 -4.35 -13.61
N LEU A 87 -4.06 -4.50 -14.10
CA LEU A 87 -3.36 -3.45 -14.83
C LEU A 87 -4.04 -3.13 -16.17
N ILE A 88 -4.47 -4.14 -16.92
CA ILE A 88 -5.21 -3.93 -18.18
C ILE A 88 -6.51 -3.16 -17.92
N VAL A 89 -7.30 -3.59 -16.93
CA VAL A 89 -8.55 -2.92 -16.56
C VAL A 89 -8.28 -1.47 -16.16
N LEU A 90 -7.23 -1.19 -15.39
CA LEU A 90 -6.82 0.17 -15.07
C LEU A 90 -6.46 0.99 -16.32
N ALA A 91 -5.63 0.43 -17.20
CA ALA A 91 -5.19 1.11 -18.41
C ALA A 91 -6.36 1.45 -19.35
N LEU A 92 -7.42 0.62 -19.38
CA LEU A 92 -8.62 0.87 -20.15
C LEU A 92 -9.60 1.83 -19.46
N THR A 93 -9.70 1.77 -18.13
CA THR A 93 -10.66 2.59 -17.37
C THR A 93 -10.19 4.03 -17.21
N ILE A 94 -8.89 4.29 -17.05
CA ILE A 94 -8.36 5.65 -16.87
C ILE A 94 -8.78 6.57 -18.03
N PRO A 95 -8.57 6.23 -19.33
CA PRO A 95 -8.99 7.08 -20.44
C PRO A 95 -10.50 7.32 -20.46
N ILE A 96 -11.31 6.31 -20.18
CA ILE A 96 -12.78 6.44 -20.15
C ILE A 96 -13.20 7.42 -19.06
N VAL A 97 -12.65 7.29 -17.85
CA VAL A 97 -12.93 8.21 -16.74
C VAL A 97 -12.51 9.63 -17.09
N LEU A 98 -11.35 9.83 -17.71
CA LEU A 98 -10.87 11.16 -18.12
C LEU A 98 -11.79 11.80 -19.18
N ILE A 99 -12.26 11.02 -20.17
CA ILE A 99 -13.23 11.50 -21.16
C ILE A 99 -14.52 11.94 -20.48
N VAL A 100 -15.05 11.12 -19.58
CA VAL A 100 -16.27 11.44 -18.83
C VAL A 100 -16.10 12.71 -18.01
N LEU A 101 -15.00 12.85 -17.26
CA LEU A 101 -14.71 14.06 -16.49
C LEU A 101 -14.64 15.32 -17.37
N ASN A 102 -14.03 15.21 -18.56
CA ASN A 102 -13.98 16.32 -19.51
C ASN A 102 -15.37 16.71 -20.02
N LEU A 103 -16.25 15.75 -20.31
CA LEU A 103 -17.64 16.02 -20.71
C LEU A 103 -18.46 16.73 -19.62
N TYR A 104 -18.10 16.56 -18.35
CA TYR A 104 -18.68 17.30 -17.22
C TYR A 104 -18.04 18.69 -16.99
N GLY A 105 -17.11 19.12 -17.86
CA GLY A 105 -16.43 20.41 -17.74
C GLY A 105 -15.35 20.45 -16.67
N ILE A 106 -14.88 19.30 -16.18
CA ILE A 106 -13.79 19.23 -15.20
C ILE A 106 -12.46 19.26 -15.96
N GLU A 107 -11.81 20.43 -15.95
CA GLU A 107 -10.51 20.62 -16.62
C GLU A 107 -9.33 20.25 -15.72
N GLN A 108 -9.47 20.40 -14.40
CA GLN A 108 -8.40 20.18 -13.43
C GLN A 108 -8.87 19.26 -12.31
N ILE A 109 -8.05 18.24 -12.01
CA ILE A 109 -8.28 17.32 -10.90
C ILE A 109 -7.32 17.69 -9.77
N SER A 110 -7.84 17.88 -8.56
CA SER A 110 -6.98 18.16 -7.41
C SER A 110 -6.10 16.95 -7.06
N ILE A 111 -4.86 17.21 -6.66
CA ILE A 111 -3.92 16.15 -6.24
C ILE A 111 -4.46 15.39 -5.01
N SER A 112 -5.19 16.07 -4.13
CA SER A 112 -5.86 15.44 -2.98
C SER A 112 -6.88 14.40 -3.43
N SER A 113 -7.78 14.74 -4.36
CA SER A 113 -8.77 13.82 -4.92
C SER A 113 -8.10 12.60 -5.58
N LEU A 114 -7.04 12.83 -6.36
CA LEU A 114 -6.29 11.76 -7.03
C LEU A 114 -5.62 10.82 -6.02
N THR A 115 -5.10 11.37 -4.92
CA THR A 115 -4.48 10.62 -3.82
C THR A 115 -5.50 9.74 -3.09
N ILE A 116 -6.70 10.27 -2.82
CA ILE A 116 -7.78 9.50 -2.18
C ILE A 116 -8.19 8.32 -3.07
N ILE A 117 -8.42 8.56 -4.36
CA ILE A 117 -8.79 7.52 -5.32
C ILE A 117 -7.70 6.44 -5.40
N PHE A 118 -6.43 6.85 -5.43
CA PHE A 118 -5.30 5.93 -5.43
C PHE A 118 -5.27 5.04 -4.17
N LEU A 119 -5.49 5.61 -2.99
CA LEU A 119 -5.54 4.84 -1.75
C LEU A 119 -6.69 3.84 -1.73
N ILE A 120 -7.89 4.24 -2.17
CA ILE A 120 -9.04 3.35 -2.31
C ILE A 120 -8.69 2.17 -3.21
N PHE A 121 -8.05 2.44 -4.35
CA PHE A 121 -7.61 1.39 -5.27
C PHE A 121 -6.59 0.45 -4.64
N CYS A 122 -5.59 0.98 -3.93
CA CYS A 122 -4.60 0.16 -3.21
C CYS A 122 -5.25 -0.76 -2.17
N PHE A 123 -6.20 -0.24 -1.38
CA PHE A 123 -6.93 -1.06 -0.40
C PHE A 123 -7.77 -2.14 -1.07
N ALA A 124 -8.53 -1.79 -2.12
CA ALA A 124 -9.33 -2.76 -2.87
C ALA A 124 -8.46 -3.87 -3.49
N TYR A 125 -7.31 -3.50 -4.04
CA TYR A 125 -6.34 -4.44 -4.60
C TYR A 125 -5.78 -5.39 -3.53
N MET A 126 -5.38 -4.88 -2.37
CA MET A 126 -4.88 -5.71 -1.26
C MET A 126 -5.95 -6.66 -0.73
N ILE A 127 -7.19 -6.20 -0.56
CA ILE A 127 -8.31 -7.06 -0.13
C ILE A 127 -8.54 -8.19 -1.13
N THR A 128 -8.53 -7.87 -2.43
CA THR A 128 -8.73 -8.87 -3.48
C THR A 128 -7.62 -9.92 -3.51
N LEU A 129 -6.36 -9.50 -3.31
CA LEU A 129 -5.24 -10.44 -3.18
C LEU A 129 -5.39 -11.37 -1.97
N GLU A 130 -5.84 -10.85 -0.82
CA GLU A 130 -6.05 -11.68 0.37
C GLU A 130 -7.22 -12.67 0.17
N ILE A 131 -8.25 -12.29 -0.59
CA ILE A 131 -9.33 -13.22 -0.99
C ILE A 131 -8.81 -14.32 -1.91
N ILE A 132 -8.02 -13.96 -2.94
CA ILE A 132 -7.40 -14.93 -3.86
C ILE A 132 -6.52 -15.91 -3.08
N ARG A 133 -5.76 -15.41 -2.11
CA ARG A 133 -4.92 -16.22 -1.23
C ARG A 133 -5.71 -17.22 -0.40
N LYS A 134 -6.85 -16.84 0.17
CA LYS A 134 -7.70 -17.74 0.99
C LYS A 134 -8.41 -18.82 0.17
N LYS A 135 -8.52 -18.62 -1.15
CA LYS A 135 -9.27 -19.49 -2.05
C LYS A 135 -8.41 -20.60 -2.66
N VAL A 136 -7.08 -20.43 -2.68
CA VAL A 136 -6.09 -21.43 -3.12
C VAL A 136 -5.64 -22.24 -1.90
#